data_AF-C2MDG0-F1
#
_entry.id   AF-C2MDG0-F1
#
_cell.length_a   1.000
_cell.length_b   1.000
_cell.length_c   1.000
_cell.angle_alpha   90.00
_cell.angle_beta   90.00
_cell.angle_gamma   90.00
#
_symmetry.space_group_name_H-M   'P 1'
#
loop_
_entity.id
_entity.type
_entity.pdbx_description
1 polymer ?
#
loop_
_entity_poly.entity_id
_entity_poly.type
_entity_poly.pdbx_seq_one_letter_code
_entity_poly.pdbx_strand_id
1 'polypeptide(L)'
;FTYGGSVGFNQPCLVDDMALITEDPSFLLKDRKEVEVPQEFIKRVTLFSFNAFAGLQVPLDLKSVYVIPSLSGCVTGDLHSDYSLISAGPLVRCDFGIPLKYGNMLFFGAGYKYGFPIKDADEMAADNYKNVTPYGQSHTVFLSIGYMY
;
A
#
# COMPACT_ATOMS: atom_id res chain seq x y z
N PHE A 1 -4.59 -1.25 -20.77
CA PHE A 1 -3.87 -1.75 -19.56
C PHE A 1 -2.96 -0.62 -19.10
N THR A 2 -2.78 -0.40 -17.80
CA THR A 2 -1.99 0.74 -17.30
C THR A 2 -0.89 0.25 -16.36
N TYR A 3 0.31 0.78 -16.53
CA TYR A 3 1.42 0.59 -15.60
C TYR A 3 2.12 1.92 -15.34
N GLY A 4 2.78 2.03 -14.20
CA GLY A 4 3.45 3.27 -13.83
C GLY A 4 3.98 3.29 -12.40
N GLY A 5 4.39 4.49 -12.00
CA GLY A 5 4.86 4.78 -10.67
C GLY A 5 3.91 5.73 -9.95
N SER A 6 3.85 5.63 -8.64
CA SER A 6 3.10 6.56 -7.81
C SER A 6 3.87 6.94 -6.56
N VAL A 7 3.69 8.18 -6.13
CA VAL A 7 4.13 8.65 -4.82
C VAL A 7 2.93 9.17 -4.06
N GLY A 8 2.95 9.06 -2.74
CA GLY A 8 1.87 9.61 -1.94
C GLY A 8 1.96 9.20 -0.49
N PHE A 9 0.79 9.05 0.12
CA PHE A 9 0.68 8.69 1.52
C PHE A 9 -0.15 7.42 1.66
N ASN A 10 0.38 6.49 2.45
CA ASN A 10 -0.31 5.28 2.85
C ASN A 10 -0.56 5.34 4.35
N GLN A 11 -1.74 4.93 4.79
CA GLN A 11 -2.10 4.79 6.19
C GLN A 11 -2.38 3.31 6.48
N PRO A 12 -1.33 2.48 6.56
CA PRO A 12 -1.51 1.10 6.96
C PRO A 12 -1.96 0.99 8.41
N CYS A 13 -2.77 -0.02 8.64
CA CYS A 13 -2.93 -0.60 9.96
C CYS A 13 -1.71 -1.50 10.18
N LEU A 14 -0.96 -1.21 11.23
CA LEU A 14 0.27 -1.88 11.59
C LEU A 14 0.08 -2.56 12.95
N VAL A 15 0.64 -3.74 13.10
CA VAL A 15 0.71 -4.44 14.38
C VAL A 15 2.15 -4.41 14.86
N ASP A 16 2.32 -3.98 16.11
CA ASP A 16 3.60 -3.97 16.80
C ASP A 16 3.90 -5.38 17.32
N ASP A 17 4.70 -6.13 16.57
CA ASP A 17 4.95 -7.54 16.84
C ASP A 17 5.69 -7.73 18.18
N MET A 18 6.51 -6.76 18.60
CA MET A 18 7.26 -6.84 19.87
C MET A 18 6.36 -6.65 21.09
N ALA A 19 5.43 -5.69 21.04
CA ALA A 19 4.45 -5.50 22.10
C ALA A 19 3.56 -6.74 22.24
N LEU A 20 3.14 -7.30 21.11
CA LEU A 20 2.27 -8.48 21.06
C LEU A 20 2.94 -9.76 21.59
N ILE A 21 4.21 -10.01 21.23
CA ILE A 21 4.99 -11.16 21.73
C ILE A 21 5.28 -11.03 23.23
N THR A 22 5.45 -9.80 23.73
CA THR A 22 5.71 -9.56 25.16
C THR A 22 4.49 -9.87 26.02
N GLU A 23 3.28 -9.60 25.52
CA GLU A 23 2.03 -9.86 26.24
C GLU A 23 1.47 -11.28 26.01
N ASP A 24 1.59 -11.84 24.80
CA ASP A 24 1.22 -13.23 24.50
C ASP A 24 2.36 -13.95 23.74
N PRO A 25 3.26 -14.65 24.46
CA PRO A 25 4.34 -15.43 23.85
C PRO A 25 3.83 -16.56 22.92
N SER A 26 2.57 -16.98 23.05
CA SER A 26 1.97 -18.00 22.19
C SER A 26 1.75 -17.51 20.75
N PHE A 27 1.84 -16.20 20.50
CA PHE A 27 1.76 -15.60 19.18
C PHE A 27 2.90 -16.05 18.25
N LEU A 28 4.03 -16.49 18.81
CA LEU A 28 5.15 -17.09 18.05
C LEU A 28 4.80 -18.46 17.45
N LEU A 29 3.78 -19.14 17.98
CA LEU A 29 3.44 -20.53 17.63
C LEU A 29 2.14 -20.64 16.81
N LYS A 30 1.39 -19.55 16.67
CA LYS A 30 0.12 -19.52 15.94
C LYS A 30 0.32 -19.01 14.52
N ASP A 31 -0.45 -19.54 13.57
CA ASP A 31 -0.46 -19.04 12.21
C ASP A 31 -1.00 -17.60 12.23
N ARG A 32 -0.21 -16.62 11.75
CA ARG A 32 -0.50 -15.17 11.89
C ARG A 32 -1.84 -14.73 11.27
N LYS A 33 -2.48 -15.60 10.49
CA LYS A 33 -3.79 -15.38 9.87
C LYS A 33 -4.99 -15.75 10.76
N GLU A 34 -4.76 -16.48 11.85
CA GLU A 34 -5.83 -17.06 12.68
C GLU A 34 -6.00 -16.37 14.04
N VAL A 35 -5.21 -15.33 14.32
CA VAL A 35 -5.28 -14.63 15.62
C VAL A 35 -5.93 -13.26 15.44
N GLU A 36 -7.06 -13.05 16.12
CA GLU A 36 -7.63 -11.72 16.28
C GLU A 36 -6.66 -10.86 17.09
N VAL A 37 -6.14 -9.80 16.47
CA VAL A 37 -5.23 -8.87 17.14
C VAL A 37 -6.07 -7.87 17.94
N PRO A 38 -5.85 -7.73 19.27
CA PRO A 38 -6.56 -6.74 20.07
C PRO A 38 -6.36 -5.33 19.49
N GLN A 39 -7.42 -4.51 19.49
CA GLN A 39 -7.40 -3.20 18.82
C GLN A 39 -6.34 -2.24 19.37
N GLU A 40 -5.90 -2.42 20.61
CA GLU A 40 -4.86 -1.61 21.26
C GLU A 40 -3.45 -1.80 20.65
N PHE A 41 -3.19 -2.91 19.96
CA PHE A 41 -1.94 -3.15 19.23
C PHE A 41 -1.98 -2.69 17.79
N ILE A 42 -3.16 -2.31 17.28
CA ILE A 42 -3.33 -1.82 15.91
C ILE A 42 -3.04 -0.31 15.90
N LYS A 43 -1.90 0.04 15.32
CA LYS A 43 -1.51 1.45 15.10
C LYS A 43 -1.79 1.82 13.65
N ARG A 44 -2.47 2.95 13.45
CA ARG A 44 -2.54 3.60 12.13
C ARG A 44 -1.52 4.71 12.09
N VAL A 45 -0.66 4.69 11.09
CA VAL A 45 0.33 5.74 10.94
C VAL A 45 0.45 6.16 9.49
N THR A 46 0.69 7.45 9.27
CA THR A 46 0.81 8.00 7.92
C THR A 46 2.24 7.84 7.43
N LEU A 47 2.39 7.09 6.36
CA LEU A 47 3.64 6.75 5.72
C LEU A 47 3.78 7.45 4.38
N PHE A 48 4.98 7.96 4.10
CA PHE A 48 5.30 8.35 2.73
C PHE A 48 5.53 7.11 1.88
N SER A 49 4.87 7.03 0.74
CA SER A 49 4.71 5.79 -0.01
C SER A 49 5.18 5.95 -1.45
N PHE A 50 5.98 4.99 -1.91
CA PHE A 50 6.36 4.82 -3.31
C PHE A 50 5.78 3.50 -3.82
N ASN A 51 5.08 3.53 -4.96
CA ASN A 51 4.61 2.30 -5.60
C ASN A 51 5.03 2.19 -7.05
N ALA A 52 5.28 0.96 -7.47
CA ALA A 52 5.08 0.54 -8.85
C ALA A 52 3.74 -0.19 -8.94
N PHE A 53 2.95 0.09 -10.00
CA PHE A 53 1.66 -0.55 -10.21
C PHE A 53 1.49 -1.04 -11.65
N ALA A 54 0.72 -2.11 -11.81
CA ALA A 54 0.22 -2.57 -13.09
C ALA A 54 -1.22 -3.06 -12.91
N GLY A 55 -2.13 -2.63 -13.78
CA GLY A 55 -3.55 -2.93 -13.60
C GLY A 55 -4.47 -2.56 -14.74
N LEU A 56 -5.74 -2.84 -14.51
CA LEU A 56 -6.84 -2.50 -15.40
C LEU A 56 -7.48 -1.19 -14.96
N GLN A 57 -7.68 -0.30 -15.93
CA GLN A 57 -8.25 1.02 -15.75
C GLN A 57 -9.37 1.20 -16.78
N VAL A 58 -10.55 1.59 -16.33
CA VAL A 58 -11.71 1.83 -17.20
C VAL A 58 -11.99 3.34 -17.22
N PRO A 59 -11.60 4.07 -18.27
CA PRO A 59 -11.77 5.51 -18.29
C PRO A 59 -13.22 5.88 -18.59
N LEU A 60 -13.84 6.65 -17.72
CA LEU A 60 -15.13 7.29 -17.94
C LEU A 60 -14.89 8.74 -18.36
N ASP A 61 -15.23 9.09 -19.60
CA ASP A 61 -15.08 10.44 -20.12
C ASP A 61 -16.23 11.34 -19.64
N LEU A 62 -15.91 12.31 -18.79
CA LEU A 62 -16.82 13.33 -18.30
C LEU A 62 -16.38 14.72 -18.79
N LYS A 63 -16.24 14.90 -20.11
CA LYS A 63 -15.94 16.18 -20.76
C LYS A 63 -14.60 16.77 -20.28
N SER A 64 -13.51 16.08 -20.62
CA SER A 64 -12.09 16.46 -20.33
C SER A 64 -11.54 16.04 -18.97
N VAL A 65 -12.33 15.35 -18.14
CA VAL A 65 -11.87 14.69 -16.91
C VAL A 65 -12.17 13.21 -17.04
N TYR A 66 -11.16 12.37 -16.84
CA TYR A 66 -11.35 10.91 -16.80
C TYR A 66 -11.51 10.47 -15.35
N VAL A 67 -12.62 9.81 -15.04
CA VAL A 67 -12.74 9.04 -13.79
C VAL A 67 -12.37 7.60 -14.09
N ILE A 68 -11.37 7.09 -13.37
CA ILE A 68 -10.72 5.83 -13.71
C ILE A 68 -10.72 4.95 -12.47
N PRO A 69 -11.80 4.16 -12.25
CA PRO A 69 -11.70 3.03 -11.34
C PRO A 69 -10.59 2.10 -11.82
N SER A 70 -9.75 1.68 -10.88
CA SER A 70 -8.64 0.81 -11.19
C SER A 70 -8.46 -0.28 -10.16
N LEU A 71 -8.12 -1.46 -10.68
CA LEU A 71 -7.66 -2.60 -9.91
C LEU A 71 -6.25 -2.92 -10.40
N SER A 72 -5.29 -2.84 -9.49
CA SER A 72 -3.88 -3.04 -9.79
C SER A 72 -3.20 -3.93 -8.76
N GLY A 73 -2.18 -4.65 -9.19
CA GLY A 73 -1.16 -5.16 -8.27
C GLY A 73 -0.13 -4.05 -8.04
N CYS A 74 0.27 -3.84 -6.78
CA CYS A 74 1.31 -2.89 -6.43
C CYS A 74 2.40 -3.53 -5.57
N VAL A 75 3.63 -3.04 -5.75
CA VAL A 75 4.71 -3.18 -4.79
C VAL A 75 4.96 -1.80 -4.21
N THR A 76 5.01 -1.72 -2.89
CA THR A 76 5.08 -0.47 -2.14
C THR A 76 6.26 -0.48 -1.21
N GLY A 77 7.01 0.62 -1.21
CA GLY A 77 7.90 1.02 -0.13
C GLY A 77 7.28 2.17 0.64
N ASP A 78 6.95 1.94 1.91
CA ASP A 78 6.44 2.93 2.84
C ASP A 78 7.55 3.36 3.82
N LEU A 79 7.68 4.66 4.09
CA LEU A 79 8.79 5.25 4.85
C LEU A 79 8.28 6.20 5.95
N HIS A 80 8.88 6.06 7.14
CA HIS A 80 8.77 6.97 8.29
C HIS A 80 10.12 7.05 9.02
N SER A 81 10.25 8.01 9.95
CA SER A 81 11.43 8.11 10.82
C SER A 81 11.68 6.84 11.62
N ASP A 82 10.60 6.16 12.02
CA ASP A 82 10.65 5.06 12.99
C ASP A 82 10.31 3.69 12.41
N TYR A 83 9.83 3.62 11.16
CA TYR A 83 9.54 2.35 10.47
C TYR A 83 9.54 2.50 8.95
N SER A 84 10.07 1.50 8.25
CA SER A 84 9.97 1.36 6.79
C SER A 84 9.40 -0.01 6.44
N LEU A 85 8.42 -0.06 5.56
CA LEU A 85 7.69 -1.27 5.22
C LEU A 85 7.73 -1.51 3.71
N ILE A 86 8.11 -2.72 3.30
CA ILE A 86 7.93 -3.18 1.92
C ILE A 86 6.79 -4.19 1.89
N SER A 87 5.79 -3.92 1.04
CA SER A 87 4.62 -4.80 0.90
C SER A 87 4.17 -4.89 -0.55
N ALA A 88 3.55 -6.01 -0.92
CA ALA A 88 2.90 -6.19 -2.20
C ALA A 88 1.43 -6.54 -2.01
N GLY A 89 0.58 -6.19 -2.97
CA GLY A 89 -0.81 -6.64 -2.93
C GLY A 89 -1.75 -5.87 -3.84
N PRO A 90 -3.05 -6.22 -3.81
CA PRO A 90 -4.05 -5.54 -4.61
C PRO A 90 -4.27 -4.11 -4.10
N LEU A 91 -4.40 -3.20 -5.06
CA LEU A 91 -4.74 -1.80 -4.89
C LEU A 91 -5.99 -1.52 -5.71
N VAL A 92 -7.05 -1.09 -5.03
CA VAL A 92 -8.27 -0.58 -5.62
C VAL A 92 -8.29 0.92 -5.42
N ARG A 93 -8.36 1.70 -6.49
CA ARG A 93 -8.38 3.16 -6.40
C ARG A 93 -9.29 3.77 -7.46
N CYS A 94 -9.77 4.96 -7.16
CA CYS A 94 -10.47 5.81 -8.12
C CYS A 94 -9.56 6.98 -8.45
N ASP A 95 -9.16 7.07 -9.72
CA ASP A 95 -8.22 8.08 -10.19
C ASP A 95 -8.96 9.15 -11.03
N PHE A 96 -8.57 10.41 -10.83
CA PHE A 96 -8.81 11.49 -11.80
C PHE A 96 -7.64 11.56 -12.76
N GLY A 97 -7.89 11.26 -14.03
CA GLY A 97 -6.88 11.24 -15.10
C GLY A 97 -6.84 12.54 -15.90
N ILE A 98 -5.63 13.05 -16.12
CA ILE A 98 -5.32 14.14 -17.05
C ILE A 98 -4.42 13.57 -18.15
N PRO A 99 -4.82 13.65 -19.42
CA PRO A 99 -3.98 13.17 -20.52
C PRO A 99 -2.75 14.07 -20.68
N LEU A 100 -1.59 13.43 -20.83
CA LEU A 100 -0.32 14.09 -21.16
C LEU A 100 0.09 13.74 -22.60
N LYS A 101 1.16 14.37 -23.09
CA LYS A 101 1.71 14.05 -24.41
C LYS A 101 2.26 12.61 -24.45
N TYR A 102 2.24 12.04 -25.66
CA TYR A 102 2.84 10.73 -25.96
C TYR A 102 2.22 9.55 -25.20
N GLY A 103 0.90 9.55 -24.97
CA GLY A 103 0.18 8.41 -24.36
C GLY A 103 0.35 8.28 -22.83
N ASN A 104 1.04 9.24 -22.20
CA ASN A 104 1.15 9.29 -20.75
C ASN A 104 -0.12 9.92 -20.15
N MET A 105 -0.41 9.56 -18.91
CA MET A 105 -1.49 10.15 -18.12
C MET A 105 -0.99 10.46 -16.71
N LEU A 106 -1.42 11.61 -16.20
CA LEU A 106 -1.27 11.99 -14.81
C LEU A 106 -2.54 11.60 -14.07
N PHE A 107 -2.42 10.95 -12.92
CA PHE A 107 -3.53 10.46 -12.13
C PHE A 107 -3.46 11.00 -10.71
N PHE A 108 -4.58 11.52 -10.22
CA PHE A 108 -4.77 11.85 -8.81
C PHE A 108 -5.80 10.89 -8.23
N GLY A 109 -5.36 10.03 -7.32
CA GLY A 109 -6.16 8.89 -6.89
C GLY A 109 -6.21 8.72 -5.39
N ALA A 110 -7.34 8.19 -4.92
CA ALA A 110 -7.48 7.68 -3.57
C ALA A 110 -8.10 6.29 -3.61
N GLY A 111 -7.74 5.45 -2.64
CA GLY A 111 -8.13 4.06 -2.65
C GLY A 111 -7.80 3.28 -1.40
N TYR A 112 -7.91 1.97 -1.55
CA TYR A 112 -7.66 0.98 -0.54
C TYR A 112 -6.62 0.00 -1.06
N LYS A 113 -5.63 -0.26 -0.22
CA LYS A 113 -4.60 -1.24 -0.48
C LYS A 113 -4.70 -2.36 0.55
N TYR A 114 -4.59 -3.60 0.09
CA TYR A 114 -4.36 -4.73 0.97
C TYR A 114 -2.90 -5.15 0.85
N GLY A 115 -2.07 -4.78 1.83
CA GLY A 115 -0.64 -5.05 1.80
C GLY A 115 -0.34 -6.42 2.42
N PHE A 116 0.34 -7.28 1.68
CA PHE A 116 0.98 -8.47 2.20
C PHE A 116 2.47 -8.18 2.40
N PRO A 117 3.07 -8.57 3.53
CA PRO A 117 4.53 -8.52 3.67
C PRO A 117 5.17 -9.41 2.61
N ILE A 118 6.26 -8.93 2.00
CA ILE A 118 7.05 -9.75 1.07
C ILE A 118 8.01 -10.59 1.91
N LYS A 119 8.01 -11.90 1.71
CA LYS A 119 8.96 -12.82 2.37
C LYS A 119 10.40 -12.34 2.07
N ASP A 120 11.25 -12.33 3.09
CA ASP A 120 12.64 -11.82 3.05
C ASP A 120 12.79 -10.28 2.99
N ALA A 121 11.70 -9.51 3.12
CA ALA A 121 11.78 -8.06 3.32
C ALA A 121 12.50 -7.68 4.62
N ASP A 122 12.50 -8.56 5.63
CA ASP A 122 13.23 -8.39 6.89
C ASP A 122 14.76 -8.40 6.73
N GLU A 123 15.29 -9.02 5.67
CA GLU A 123 16.72 -8.95 5.30
C GLU A 123 17.05 -7.68 4.53
N MET A 124 16.06 -7.07 3.87
CA MET A 124 16.20 -5.82 3.11
C MET A 124 15.85 -4.57 3.94
N ALA A 125 15.17 -4.75 5.07
CA ALA A 125 14.84 -3.68 6.01
C ALA A 125 16.03 -3.41 6.92
N ALA A 126 16.36 -2.14 7.16
CA ALA A 126 17.42 -1.80 8.10
C ALA A 126 17.09 -2.33 9.52
N ASP A 127 18.11 -2.67 10.31
CA ASP A 127 18.01 -3.44 11.56
C ASP A 127 16.98 -2.93 12.59
N ASN A 128 16.56 -1.67 12.52
CA ASN A 128 15.56 -1.06 13.39
C ASN A 128 14.11 -1.49 13.08
N TYR A 129 13.86 -2.25 12.00
CA TYR A 129 12.54 -2.34 11.38
C TYR A 129 11.95 -3.76 11.28
N LYS A 130 12.46 -4.71 12.06
CA LYS A 130 12.05 -6.14 12.07
C LYS A 130 10.77 -6.47 12.85
N ASN A 131 10.04 -5.44 13.34
CA ASN A 131 9.07 -5.61 14.44
C ASN A 131 7.64 -5.15 14.11
N VAL A 132 7.31 -4.85 12.85
CA VAL A 132 6.00 -4.31 12.48
C VAL A 132 5.44 -5.01 11.25
N THR A 133 4.23 -5.59 11.38
CA THR A 133 3.57 -6.31 10.29
C THR A 133 2.31 -5.55 9.80
N PRO A 134 2.07 -5.44 8.48
CA PRO A 134 0.82 -4.90 7.94
C PRO A 134 -0.37 -5.77 8.33
N TYR A 135 -1.45 -5.15 8.80
CA TYR A 135 -2.66 -5.85 9.24
C TYR A 135 -3.91 -5.26 8.60
N GLY A 136 -4.53 -6.00 7.68
CA GLY A 136 -5.77 -5.60 7.04
C GLY A 136 -5.61 -4.49 5.99
N GLN A 137 -6.69 -3.72 5.79
CA GLN A 137 -6.77 -2.71 4.74
C GLN A 137 -6.11 -1.38 5.13
N SER A 138 -5.32 -0.84 4.21
CA SER A 138 -4.69 0.48 4.32
C SER A 138 -5.48 1.50 3.49
N HIS A 139 -5.67 2.71 4.02
CA HIS A 139 -6.17 3.84 3.23
C HIS A 139 -5.01 4.53 2.55
N THR A 140 -5.21 4.95 1.31
CA THR A 140 -4.11 5.54 0.59
C THR A 140 -4.54 6.59 -0.42
N VAL A 141 -3.67 7.60 -0.57
CA VAL A 141 -3.82 8.71 -1.50
C VAL A 141 -2.52 8.84 -2.28
N PHE A 142 -2.62 8.84 -3.60
CA PHE A 142 -1.46 8.83 -4.49
C PHE A 142 -1.57 9.88 -5.59
N LEU A 143 -0.42 10.43 -5.93
CA LEU A 143 -0.15 11.03 -7.22
C LEU A 143 0.56 9.97 -8.07
N SER A 144 -0.06 9.56 -9.17
CA SER A 144 0.51 8.54 -10.06
C SER A 144 0.79 9.12 -11.43
N ILE A 145 1.89 8.69 -12.04
CA ILE A 145 2.14 8.86 -13.46
C ILE A 145 2.19 7.46 -14.09
N GLY A 146 1.48 7.29 -15.19
CA GLY A 146 1.39 5.99 -15.84
C GLY A 146 1.17 6.12 -17.34
N TYR A 147 1.48 5.03 -18.02
CA TYR A 147 1.20 4.87 -19.44
C TYR A 147 -0.08 4.05 -19.61
N MET A 148 -1.05 4.57 -20.35
CA MET A 148 -2.31 3.90 -20.62
C MET A 148 -2.33 3.45 -22.08
N TYR A 149 -2.34 2.13 -22.30
CA TYR A 149 -2.52 1.50 -23.62
C TYR A 149 -3.99 1.12 -23.82
#